data_AF-A0A4P6DYW4-F1
#
_entry.id   AF-A0A4P6DYW4-F1
#
_cell.length_a   1.000
_cell.length_b   1.000
_cell.length_c   1.000
_cell.angle_alpha   90.00
_cell.angle_beta   90.00
_cell.angle_gamma   90.00
#
_symmetry.space_group_name_H-M   'P 1'
#
loop_
_entity.id
_entity.type
_entity.pdbx_description
1 polymer ?
#
loop_
_entity_poly.entity_id
_entity_poly.type
_entity_poly.pdbx_seq_one_letter_code
_entity_poly.pdbx_strand_id
1 'polypeptide(L)'
;MENGIYTVTNAEPRDDQSWLVNRFTDGVRTVTLDLTTFIGGDNEDKYFASVSDTDTVSYLKSGIPLARITASGKYGPYDPEASDGRETGVAGLLESQLRIEWTRGGLKYKTFSAGMRYMAVIDKSKLPVDTGEAVFEGLFFDMPNGDNTAAGGPITPLSAAAGKAVASASVDTLAGATETGRSLMKATNAQAARTAIGAGTSNFSGSYNDLTSKPSIPTAPANATTAKAGLVKQATHVADPAGETPTKAEFIALRDALVTAGQMAGA
;
A
#
# COMPACT_ATOMS: atom_id res chain seq x y z
N MET A 1 -69.04 -19.46 17.81
CA MET A 1 -67.88 -18.70 17.35
C MET A 1 -68.42 -17.73 16.32
N GLU A 2 -68.37 -16.45 16.63
CA GLU A 2 -69.03 -15.39 15.88
C GLU A 2 -68.22 -15.10 14.62
N ASN A 3 -68.76 -15.43 13.45
CA ASN A 3 -68.16 -15.08 12.15
C ASN A 3 -68.50 -13.62 11.84
N GLY A 4 -67.85 -12.70 12.55
CA GLY A 4 -67.91 -11.28 12.26
C GLY A 4 -67.05 -10.94 11.03
N ILE A 5 -67.60 -10.12 10.13
CA ILE A 5 -66.81 -9.45 9.10
C ILE A 5 -66.01 -8.35 9.80
N TYR A 6 -64.69 -8.50 9.85
CA TYR A 6 -63.79 -7.45 10.34
C TYR A 6 -63.36 -6.59 9.16
N THR A 7 -63.75 -5.32 9.18
CA THR A 7 -63.17 -4.31 8.26
C THR A 7 -61.78 -3.98 8.77
N VAL A 8 -60.74 -4.58 8.18
CA VAL A 8 -59.36 -4.17 8.43
C VAL A 8 -59.11 -2.95 7.56
N THR A 9 -58.98 -1.79 8.18
CA THR A 9 -58.49 -0.59 7.49
C THR A 9 -56.97 -0.75 7.32
N ASN A 10 -56.53 -1.36 6.22
CA ASN A 10 -55.13 -1.32 5.81
C ASN A 10 -54.82 0.11 5.33
N ALA A 11 -54.35 0.96 6.25
CA ALA A 11 -53.86 2.29 5.90
C ALA A 11 -52.59 2.16 5.06
N GLU A 12 -52.45 3.00 4.03
CA GLU A 12 -51.24 3.03 3.21
C GLU A 12 -50.03 3.37 4.10
N PRO A 13 -48.94 2.58 4.06
CA PRO A 13 -47.75 2.90 4.83
C PRO A 13 -47.18 4.24 4.37
N ARG A 14 -46.76 5.06 5.33
CA ARG A 14 -46.14 6.36 5.03
C ARG A 14 -44.74 6.13 4.47
N ASP A 15 -44.41 6.77 3.34
CA ASP A 15 -43.07 6.72 2.77
C ASP A 15 -42.03 7.24 3.79
N ASP A 16 -41.02 6.43 4.06
CA ASP A 16 -39.91 6.76 4.95
C ASP A 16 -38.67 7.17 4.13
N GLN A 17 -38.53 8.47 3.94
CA GLN A 17 -37.35 9.07 3.30
C GLN A 17 -36.31 9.58 4.30
N SER A 18 -36.26 9.03 5.51
CA SER A 18 -35.27 9.44 6.52
C SER A 18 -33.81 9.17 6.11
N TRP A 19 -33.59 8.28 5.14
CA TRP A 19 -32.30 8.04 4.47
C TRP A 19 -31.82 9.22 3.62
N LEU A 20 -32.72 10.11 3.18
CA LEU A 20 -32.41 11.20 2.25
C LEU A 20 -32.21 12.50 3.02
N VAL A 21 -30.96 12.86 3.27
CA VAL A 21 -30.65 14.06 4.07
C VAL A 21 -30.65 15.32 3.22
N ASN A 22 -30.11 15.27 2.00
CA ASN A 22 -30.14 16.40 1.08
C ASN A 22 -30.37 15.95 -0.36
N ARG A 23 -31.17 16.74 -1.08
CA ARG A 23 -31.57 16.53 -2.47
C ARG A 23 -30.80 17.46 -3.39
N PHE A 24 -30.22 16.90 -4.44
CA PHE A 24 -29.87 17.66 -5.62
C PHE A 24 -31.08 17.71 -6.55
N THR A 25 -31.44 18.91 -7.03
CA THR A 25 -32.66 19.17 -7.82
C THR A 25 -32.77 18.24 -9.03
N ASP A 26 -31.68 18.05 -9.77
CA ASP A 26 -31.66 17.22 -10.99
C ASP A 26 -31.08 15.81 -10.74
N GLY A 27 -31.02 15.37 -9.49
CA GLY A 27 -30.37 14.12 -9.09
C GLY A 27 -31.17 12.84 -9.34
N VAL A 28 -32.22 12.88 -10.17
CA VAL A 28 -33.15 11.75 -10.40
C VAL A 28 -33.30 11.47 -11.90
N ARG A 29 -33.33 10.20 -12.28
CA ARG A 29 -33.64 9.76 -13.64
C ARG A 29 -34.73 8.70 -13.64
N THR A 30 -35.51 8.60 -14.71
CA THR A 30 -36.49 7.53 -14.89
C THR A 30 -35.79 6.23 -15.32
N VAL A 31 -36.11 5.13 -14.64
CA VAL A 31 -35.61 3.78 -14.96
C VAL A 31 -36.76 2.79 -15.04
N THR A 32 -36.54 1.67 -15.73
CA THR A 32 -37.45 0.53 -15.74
C THR A 32 -36.96 -0.52 -14.74
N LEU A 33 -37.76 -0.78 -13.73
CA LEU A 33 -37.54 -1.84 -12.74
C LEU A 33 -38.00 -3.18 -13.30
N ASP A 34 -37.30 -4.26 -12.93
CA ASP A 34 -37.79 -5.64 -13.06
C ASP A 34 -38.34 -6.11 -11.72
N LEU A 35 -39.67 -6.13 -11.57
CA LEU A 35 -40.32 -6.44 -10.29
C LEU A 35 -40.12 -7.91 -9.88
N THR A 36 -39.77 -8.80 -10.82
CA THR A 36 -39.54 -10.21 -10.47
C THR A 36 -38.30 -10.41 -9.61
N THR A 37 -37.37 -9.45 -9.57
CA THR A 37 -36.19 -9.52 -8.70
C THR A 37 -36.44 -9.03 -7.28
N PHE A 38 -37.61 -8.45 -7.01
CA PHE A 38 -37.99 -7.95 -5.68
C PHE A 38 -38.77 -8.98 -4.87
N ILE A 39 -39.11 -10.13 -5.46
CA ILE A 39 -40.01 -11.12 -4.88
C ILE A 39 -39.30 -12.45 -4.62
N GLY A 40 -39.84 -13.25 -3.69
CA GLY A 40 -39.34 -14.58 -3.34
C GLY A 40 -38.32 -14.60 -2.19
N GLY A 41 -38.33 -15.69 -1.42
CA GLY A 41 -37.48 -15.82 -0.22
C GLY A 41 -37.72 -14.69 0.79
N ASP A 42 -36.66 -14.19 1.40
CA ASP A 42 -36.70 -13.13 2.42
C ASP A 42 -36.90 -11.71 1.83
N ASN A 43 -37.14 -11.60 0.52
CA ASN A 43 -37.22 -10.31 -0.17
C ASN A 43 -38.48 -9.50 0.19
N GLU A 44 -39.57 -10.16 0.59
CA GLU A 44 -40.82 -9.50 0.93
C GLU A 44 -40.64 -8.55 2.12
N ASP A 45 -40.07 -9.03 3.23
CA ASP A 45 -39.78 -8.22 4.41
C ASP A 45 -38.70 -7.16 4.13
N LYS A 46 -37.75 -7.50 3.26
CA LYS A 46 -36.61 -6.65 2.92
C LYS A 46 -37.05 -5.41 2.15
N TYR A 47 -37.82 -5.58 1.06
CA TYR A 47 -38.11 -4.51 0.12
C TYR A 47 -39.51 -3.89 0.26
N PHE A 48 -40.47 -4.58 0.87
CA PHE A 48 -41.84 -4.08 0.96
C PHE A 48 -42.18 -3.58 2.37
N ALA A 49 -42.92 -2.48 2.45
CA ALA A 49 -43.36 -1.84 3.69
C ALA A 49 -44.62 -2.47 4.29
N SER A 50 -45.37 -3.23 3.48
CA SER A 50 -46.57 -3.97 3.88
C SER A 50 -46.75 -5.11 2.91
N VAL A 51 -46.66 -6.34 3.43
CA VAL A 51 -47.04 -7.57 2.73
C VAL A 51 -47.76 -8.42 3.74
N SER A 52 -49.05 -8.66 3.52
CA SER A 52 -49.72 -9.83 4.06
C SER A 52 -50.03 -10.80 2.93
N ASP A 53 -50.17 -12.07 3.27
CA ASP A 53 -50.55 -13.17 2.38
C ASP A 53 -51.91 -12.98 1.68
N THR A 54 -52.70 -12.00 2.13
CA THR A 54 -54.01 -11.67 1.57
C THR A 54 -54.05 -10.34 0.81
N ASP A 55 -52.95 -9.56 0.83
CA ASP A 55 -52.94 -8.25 0.20
C ASP A 55 -52.87 -8.34 -1.33
N THR A 56 -53.77 -7.61 -1.99
CA THR A 56 -53.71 -7.42 -3.45
C THR A 56 -52.85 -6.22 -3.86
N VAL A 57 -52.32 -5.50 -2.87
CA VAL A 57 -51.53 -4.28 -3.03
C VAL A 57 -50.39 -4.30 -2.01
N SER A 58 -49.17 -4.08 -2.47
CA SER A 58 -48.00 -3.92 -1.60
C SER A 58 -47.26 -2.64 -1.94
N TYR A 59 -46.41 -2.18 -1.04
CA TYR A 59 -45.66 -0.94 -1.22
C TYR A 59 -44.16 -1.21 -1.14
N LEU A 60 -43.41 -0.93 -2.21
CA LEU A 60 -41.94 -0.97 -2.17
C LEU A 60 -41.41 0.24 -1.42
N LYS A 61 -40.52 0.02 -0.45
CA LYS A 61 -39.87 1.09 0.34
C LYS A 61 -39.09 2.03 -0.58
N SER A 62 -39.04 3.33 -0.27
CA SER A 62 -38.06 4.23 -0.90
C SER A 62 -36.64 3.94 -0.38
N GLY A 63 -35.62 4.41 -1.10
CA GLY A 63 -34.22 4.23 -0.69
C GLY A 63 -33.64 2.85 -0.97
N ILE A 64 -34.40 1.94 -1.61
CA ILE A 64 -33.86 0.63 -2.00
C ILE A 64 -32.67 0.84 -2.95
N PRO A 65 -31.49 0.29 -2.63
CA PRO A 65 -30.34 0.30 -3.53
C PRO A 65 -30.65 -0.51 -4.79
N LEU A 66 -30.52 0.14 -5.95
CA LEU A 66 -30.82 -0.45 -7.25
C LEU A 66 -29.52 -0.71 -8.02
N ALA A 67 -29.46 -1.83 -8.71
CA ALA A 67 -28.36 -2.22 -9.58
C ALA A 67 -28.90 -2.64 -10.96
N ARG A 68 -28.05 -2.52 -11.98
CA ARG A 68 -28.43 -2.79 -13.37
C ARG A 68 -28.32 -4.28 -13.65
N ILE A 69 -29.35 -4.87 -14.24
CA ILE A 69 -29.33 -6.23 -14.76
C ILE A 69 -28.68 -6.18 -16.15
N THR A 70 -27.55 -6.85 -16.32
CA THR A 70 -26.72 -6.77 -17.52
C THR A 70 -27.47 -7.18 -18.78
N ALA A 71 -28.21 -8.30 -18.71
CA ALA A 71 -28.87 -8.87 -19.88
C ALA A 71 -30.04 -8.01 -20.40
N SER A 72 -30.85 -7.45 -19.49
CA SER A 72 -32.09 -6.73 -19.85
C SER A 72 -31.92 -5.20 -19.87
N GLY A 73 -30.88 -4.68 -19.23
CA GLY A 73 -30.70 -3.25 -18.99
C GLY A 73 -31.70 -2.64 -17.99
N LYS A 74 -32.58 -3.44 -17.42
CA LYS A 74 -33.51 -3.03 -16.35
C LYS A 74 -32.80 -2.98 -15.00
N TYR A 75 -33.51 -2.53 -13.99
CA TYR A 75 -32.98 -2.38 -12.63
C TYR A 75 -33.69 -3.29 -11.64
N GLY A 76 -32.92 -3.90 -10.75
CA GLY A 76 -33.40 -4.68 -9.61
C GLY A 76 -32.70 -4.23 -8.32
N PRO A 77 -33.02 -4.81 -7.16
CA PRO A 77 -32.30 -4.50 -5.93
C PRO A 77 -30.85 -4.97 -6.04
N TYR A 78 -29.91 -4.15 -5.53
CA TYR A 78 -28.52 -4.54 -5.40
C TYR A 78 -28.41 -5.79 -4.53
N ASP A 79 -27.58 -6.72 -5.00
CA ASP A 79 -27.44 -8.03 -4.39
C ASP A 79 -26.01 -8.54 -4.64
N PRO A 80 -25.14 -8.56 -3.63
CA PRO A 80 -23.74 -8.96 -3.79
C PRO A 80 -23.59 -10.44 -4.18
N GLU A 81 -24.62 -11.27 -3.97
CA GLU A 81 -24.60 -12.70 -4.29
C GLU A 81 -25.22 -12.99 -5.66
N ALA A 82 -25.66 -11.95 -6.39
CA ALA A 82 -26.19 -12.12 -7.74
C ALA A 82 -25.09 -12.47 -8.76
N SER A 83 -25.52 -12.90 -9.94
CA SER A 83 -24.62 -13.16 -11.09
C SER A 83 -25.19 -12.60 -12.39
N ASP A 84 -26.10 -11.62 -12.27
CA ASP A 84 -26.84 -11.02 -13.38
C ASP A 84 -26.43 -9.56 -13.65
N GLY A 85 -25.40 -9.07 -12.97
CA GLY A 85 -24.92 -7.69 -12.97
C GLY A 85 -25.32 -6.90 -11.73
N ARG A 86 -26.29 -7.37 -10.93
CA ARG A 86 -26.71 -6.67 -9.71
C ARG A 86 -25.66 -6.70 -8.60
N GLU A 87 -24.65 -7.55 -8.72
CA GLU A 87 -23.52 -7.67 -7.79
C GLU A 87 -22.43 -6.61 -8.00
N THR A 88 -22.43 -5.88 -9.13
CA THR A 88 -21.29 -5.03 -9.50
C THR A 88 -21.24 -3.68 -8.77
N GLY A 89 -22.37 -3.23 -8.23
CA GLY A 89 -22.46 -1.95 -7.52
C GLY A 89 -23.86 -1.35 -7.55
N VAL A 90 -24.05 -0.28 -6.78
CA VAL A 90 -25.33 0.43 -6.67
C VAL A 90 -25.41 1.53 -7.73
N ALA A 91 -26.28 1.36 -8.71
CA ALA A 91 -26.50 2.35 -9.77
C ALA A 91 -27.28 3.59 -9.29
N GLY A 92 -28.03 3.46 -8.19
CA GLY A 92 -28.81 4.52 -7.57
C GLY A 92 -29.74 4.01 -6.49
N LEU A 93 -30.56 4.90 -5.94
CA LEU A 93 -31.55 4.57 -4.89
C LEU A 93 -32.97 4.82 -5.43
N LEU A 94 -33.92 3.97 -5.08
CA LEU A 94 -35.32 4.16 -5.45
C LEU A 94 -35.87 5.47 -4.83
N GLU A 95 -36.39 6.38 -5.66
CA GLU A 95 -36.69 7.75 -5.24
C GLU A 95 -37.86 7.84 -4.26
N SER A 96 -38.92 7.06 -4.47
CA SER A 96 -40.16 7.16 -3.68
C SER A 96 -40.78 5.79 -3.53
N GLN A 97 -41.60 5.65 -2.50
CA GLN A 97 -42.40 4.44 -2.31
C GLN A 97 -43.28 4.16 -3.53
N LEU A 98 -43.31 2.91 -3.98
CA LEU A 98 -44.09 2.49 -5.15
C LEU A 98 -45.22 1.54 -4.75
N ARG A 99 -46.43 1.82 -5.24
CA ARG A 99 -47.57 0.92 -5.10
C ARG A 99 -47.52 -0.18 -6.16
N ILE A 100 -47.46 -1.43 -5.70
CA ILE A 100 -47.41 -2.63 -6.52
C ILE A 100 -48.74 -3.38 -6.42
N GLU A 101 -49.31 -3.73 -7.57
CA GLU A 101 -50.57 -4.47 -7.66
C GLU A 101 -50.33 -5.94 -7.95
N TRP A 102 -51.07 -6.80 -7.26
CA TRP A 102 -51.02 -8.24 -7.40
C TRP A 102 -52.33 -8.78 -7.99
N THR A 103 -52.22 -9.93 -8.65
CA THR A 103 -53.34 -10.74 -9.16
C THR A 103 -53.24 -12.14 -8.56
N ARG A 104 -54.27 -12.99 -8.74
CA ARG A 104 -54.21 -14.41 -8.36
C ARG A 104 -53.04 -15.19 -8.98
N GLY A 105 -52.46 -14.68 -10.08
CA GLY A 105 -51.30 -15.27 -10.75
C GLY A 105 -49.95 -14.66 -10.37
N GLY A 106 -49.90 -13.80 -9.34
CA GLY A 106 -48.71 -13.04 -8.95
C GLY A 106 -48.76 -11.59 -9.42
N LEU A 107 -47.59 -10.96 -9.61
CA LEU A 107 -47.46 -9.55 -10.00
C LEU A 107 -48.32 -9.21 -11.23
N LYS A 108 -49.14 -8.16 -11.13
CA LYS A 108 -49.97 -7.67 -12.25
C LYS A 108 -49.10 -7.17 -13.40
N TYR A 109 -48.02 -6.47 -13.06
CA TYR A 109 -47.02 -5.99 -14.00
C TYR A 109 -45.65 -6.49 -13.56
N LYS A 110 -44.86 -7.02 -14.50
CA LYS A 110 -43.49 -7.48 -14.22
C LYS A 110 -42.46 -6.36 -14.29
N THR A 111 -42.81 -5.25 -14.93
CA THR A 111 -41.94 -4.10 -15.11
C THR A 111 -42.64 -2.84 -14.68
N PHE A 112 -41.88 -1.93 -14.07
CA PHE A 112 -42.43 -0.69 -13.52
C PHE A 112 -41.51 0.50 -13.83
N SER A 113 -42.07 1.64 -14.21
CA SER A 113 -41.30 2.87 -14.44
C SER A 113 -41.19 3.65 -13.13
N ALA A 114 -39.95 3.92 -12.69
CA ALA A 114 -39.69 4.55 -11.40
C ALA A 114 -38.63 5.65 -11.52
N GLY A 115 -38.69 6.64 -10.61
CA GLY A 115 -37.59 7.55 -10.39
C GLY A 115 -36.47 6.84 -9.62
N MET A 116 -35.24 6.94 -10.11
CA MET A 116 -34.05 6.50 -9.40
C MET A 116 -33.14 7.70 -9.17
N ARG A 117 -32.83 7.94 -7.91
CA ARG A 117 -31.87 8.93 -7.48
C ARG A 117 -30.47 8.44 -7.80
N TYR A 118 -29.66 9.29 -8.41
CA TYR A 118 -28.25 9.03 -8.68
C TYR A 118 -27.33 10.10 -8.08
N MET A 119 -27.92 11.11 -7.40
CA MET A 119 -27.17 12.12 -6.65
C MET A 119 -27.90 12.49 -5.35
N ALA A 120 -27.22 12.39 -4.21
CA ALA A 120 -27.71 12.88 -2.91
C ALA A 120 -26.63 12.88 -1.82
N VAL A 121 -26.96 13.58 -0.71
CA VAL A 121 -26.38 13.28 0.59
C VAL A 121 -27.36 12.38 1.33
N ILE A 122 -26.90 11.24 1.79
CA ILE A 122 -27.72 10.20 2.43
C ILE A 122 -27.21 9.88 3.83
N ASP A 123 -28.07 9.31 4.66
CA ASP A 123 -27.70 8.61 5.89
C ASP A 123 -27.79 7.12 5.60
N LYS A 124 -26.64 6.50 5.32
CA LYS A 124 -26.57 5.10 4.89
C LYS A 124 -27.17 4.13 5.92
N SER A 125 -27.11 4.48 7.20
CA SER A 125 -27.66 3.67 8.30
C SER A 125 -29.19 3.57 8.30
N LYS A 126 -29.86 4.46 7.58
CA LYS A 126 -31.33 4.51 7.46
C LYS A 126 -31.86 3.97 6.14
N LEU A 127 -30.99 3.46 5.26
CA LEU A 127 -31.44 2.76 4.07
C LEU A 127 -32.24 1.51 4.49
N PRO A 128 -33.30 1.15 3.74
CA PRO A 128 -34.09 -0.05 4.03
C PRO A 128 -33.28 -1.36 3.88
N VAL A 129 -32.12 -1.28 3.23
CA VAL A 129 -31.28 -2.41 2.87
C VAL A 129 -29.83 -2.00 3.06
N ASP A 130 -29.08 -2.81 3.82
CA ASP A 130 -27.64 -2.62 3.95
C ASP A 130 -26.94 -2.89 2.61
N THR A 131 -26.00 -2.02 2.27
CA THR A 131 -25.19 -2.10 1.06
C THR A 131 -23.76 -2.57 1.33
N GLY A 132 -23.37 -2.79 2.60
CA GLY A 132 -22.02 -3.21 2.95
C GLY A 132 -20.97 -2.24 2.40
N GLU A 133 -19.98 -2.75 1.69
CA GLU A 133 -18.93 -1.95 1.04
C GLU A 133 -19.22 -1.64 -0.44
N ALA A 134 -20.49 -1.75 -0.88
CA ALA A 134 -20.84 -1.50 -2.28
C ALA A 134 -20.46 -0.09 -2.74
N VAL A 135 -19.93 -0.03 -3.97
CA VAL A 135 -19.60 1.21 -4.64
C VAL A 135 -20.85 1.75 -5.35
N PHE A 136 -21.14 3.05 -5.22
CA PHE A 136 -22.28 3.68 -5.87
C PHE A 136 -21.86 4.31 -7.19
N GLU A 137 -22.48 4.00 -8.33
CA GLU A 137 -22.11 4.62 -9.62
C GLU A 137 -22.38 6.13 -9.66
N GLY A 138 -23.39 6.59 -8.91
CA GLY A 138 -23.80 8.00 -8.83
C GLY A 138 -22.98 8.85 -7.84
N LEU A 139 -23.27 10.15 -7.78
CA LEU A 139 -22.64 11.07 -6.82
C LEU A 139 -23.35 11.02 -5.47
N PHE A 140 -22.89 10.13 -4.59
CA PHE A 140 -23.44 10.01 -3.24
C PHE A 140 -22.41 10.36 -2.18
N PHE A 141 -22.89 11.04 -1.14
CA PHE A 141 -22.14 11.29 0.08
C PHE A 141 -22.91 10.67 1.25
N ASP A 142 -22.22 9.89 2.07
CA ASP A 142 -22.72 9.41 3.36
C ASP A 142 -22.49 10.49 4.41
N MET A 143 -23.55 10.86 5.12
CA MET A 143 -23.52 11.71 6.29
C MET A 143 -24.08 10.91 7.46
N PRO A 144 -23.20 10.33 8.31
CA PRO A 144 -23.65 9.39 9.31
C PRO A 144 -24.59 10.07 10.32
N ASN A 145 -25.67 9.38 10.67
CA ASN A 145 -26.75 9.88 11.53
C ASN A 145 -27.49 11.12 10.99
N GLY A 146 -27.19 11.55 9.75
CA GLY A 146 -27.71 12.80 9.19
C GLY A 146 -27.15 14.06 9.85
N ASP A 147 -26.02 13.95 10.57
CA ASP A 147 -25.39 15.07 11.28
C ASP A 147 -23.98 15.36 10.72
N ASN A 148 -23.70 16.63 10.44
CA ASN A 148 -22.40 17.09 9.94
C ASN A 148 -21.45 17.56 11.06
N THR A 149 -21.81 17.38 12.32
CA THR A 149 -20.94 17.71 13.45
C THR A 149 -19.84 16.67 13.66
N ALA A 150 -18.82 17.01 14.47
CA ALA A 150 -17.74 16.10 14.83
C ALA A 150 -18.22 14.78 15.49
N ALA A 151 -19.45 14.74 16.02
CA ALA A 151 -20.06 13.54 16.58
C ALA A 151 -20.68 12.62 15.51
N GLY A 152 -21.14 13.18 14.38
CA GLY A 152 -21.65 12.45 13.22
C GLY A 152 -20.55 11.87 12.33
N GLY A 153 -19.28 12.21 12.56
CA GLY A 153 -18.17 11.75 11.74
C GLY A 153 -18.05 12.50 10.40
N PRO A 154 -17.00 12.22 9.61
CA PRO A 154 -16.76 12.92 8.36
C PRO A 154 -17.76 12.48 7.28
N ILE A 155 -18.23 13.45 6.49
CA ILE A 155 -18.99 13.18 5.27
C ILE A 155 -18.08 12.41 4.30
N THR A 156 -18.52 11.23 3.86
CA THR A 156 -17.70 10.31 3.07
C THR A 156 -18.30 10.11 1.68
N PRO A 157 -17.55 10.29 0.58
CA PRO A 157 -18.06 9.97 -0.75
C PRO A 157 -18.26 8.46 -0.90
N LEU A 158 -19.46 8.06 -1.32
CA LEU A 158 -19.82 6.66 -1.66
C LEU A 158 -19.70 6.37 -3.16
N SER A 159 -19.58 7.43 -3.97
CA SER A 159 -19.51 7.33 -5.42
C SER A 159 -18.31 6.49 -5.87
N ALA A 160 -18.46 5.80 -7.00
CA ALA A 160 -17.42 5.24 -7.83
C ALA A 160 -16.56 6.41 -8.31
N ALA A 161 -15.64 6.85 -7.46
CA ALA A 161 -14.57 7.67 -7.93
C ALA A 161 -13.89 6.83 -9.02
N ALA A 162 -13.99 7.27 -10.27
CA ALA A 162 -13.12 6.80 -11.34
C ALA A 162 -11.61 6.97 -10.99
N GLY A 163 -11.30 7.59 -9.84
CA GLY A 163 -10.09 7.33 -9.09
C GLY A 163 -10.33 6.29 -8.01
N LYS A 164 -10.02 5.03 -8.32
CA LYS A 164 -9.42 4.08 -7.36
C LYS A 164 -8.55 4.93 -6.43
N ALA A 165 -8.81 4.93 -5.11
CA ALA A 165 -7.98 5.66 -4.16
C ALA A 165 -6.53 5.46 -4.61
N VAL A 166 -5.85 6.54 -5.01
CA VAL A 166 -4.43 6.44 -5.36
C VAL A 166 -3.81 5.91 -4.08
N ALA A 167 -3.53 4.61 -4.07
CA ALA A 167 -2.78 3.99 -3.00
C ALA A 167 -1.60 4.92 -2.80
N SER A 168 -1.39 5.37 -1.56
CA SER A 168 -0.28 6.25 -1.22
C SER A 168 0.95 5.75 -1.98
N ALA A 169 1.61 6.65 -2.71
CA ALA A 169 2.69 6.26 -3.60
C ALA A 169 3.69 5.40 -2.82
N SER A 170 3.73 4.11 -3.10
CA SER A 170 4.64 3.18 -2.43
C SER A 170 5.88 3.04 -3.27
N VAL A 171 7.03 3.02 -2.61
CA VAL A 171 8.30 2.65 -3.25
C VAL A 171 8.21 1.25 -3.89
N ASP A 172 7.33 0.38 -3.39
CA ASP A 172 7.10 -0.95 -3.96
C ASP A 172 6.62 -0.93 -5.40
N THR A 173 5.85 0.10 -5.79
CA THR A 173 5.16 0.15 -7.08
C THR A 173 5.83 1.09 -8.09
N LEU A 174 7.02 1.61 -7.77
CA LEU A 174 7.73 2.55 -8.63
C LEU A 174 8.28 1.85 -9.88
N ALA A 175 7.61 2.05 -11.01
CA ALA A 175 7.99 1.50 -12.31
C ALA A 175 9.35 2.06 -12.78
N GLY A 176 10.20 1.20 -13.34
CA GLY A 176 11.55 1.56 -13.80
C GLY A 176 12.62 1.61 -12.71
N ALA A 177 12.25 1.55 -11.43
CA ALA A 177 13.24 1.40 -10.35
C ALA A 177 13.79 -0.04 -10.32
N THR A 178 15.07 -0.18 -9.97
CA THR A 178 15.67 -1.49 -9.67
C THR A 178 15.32 -1.93 -8.25
N GLU A 179 15.57 -3.21 -7.95
CA GLU A 179 15.43 -3.72 -6.58
C GLU A 179 16.34 -2.97 -5.60
N THR A 180 17.59 -2.71 -5.98
CA THR A 180 18.53 -1.87 -5.23
C THR A 180 17.98 -0.46 -4.99
N GLY A 181 17.42 0.19 -6.01
CA GLY A 181 16.84 1.53 -5.89
C GLY A 181 15.67 1.58 -4.91
N ARG A 182 14.77 0.59 -4.97
CA ARG A 182 13.65 0.47 -4.01
C ARG A 182 14.15 0.22 -2.59
N SER A 183 15.13 -0.67 -2.40
CA SER A 183 15.70 -0.96 -1.09
C SER A 183 16.42 0.25 -0.49
N LEU A 184 17.10 1.06 -1.29
CA LEU A 184 17.74 2.29 -0.85
C LEU A 184 16.73 3.35 -0.41
N MET A 185 15.64 3.55 -1.16
CA MET A 185 14.58 4.50 -0.80
C MET A 185 13.82 4.09 0.48
N LYS A 186 13.79 2.79 0.80
CA LYS A 186 13.21 2.26 2.05
C LYS A 186 14.17 2.29 3.24
N ALA A 187 15.45 2.60 3.03
CA ALA A 187 16.43 2.54 4.09
C ALA A 187 16.13 3.60 5.16
N THR A 188 15.85 3.15 6.39
CA THR A 188 15.56 4.03 7.53
C THR A 188 16.82 4.55 8.22
N ASN A 189 18.00 4.05 7.84
CA ASN A 189 19.28 4.43 8.40
C ASN A 189 20.45 4.14 7.44
N ALA A 190 21.63 4.64 7.80
CA ALA A 190 22.82 4.50 6.98
C ALA A 190 23.31 3.05 6.81
N GLN A 191 23.05 2.16 7.78
CA GLN A 191 23.42 0.75 7.67
C GLN A 191 22.56 0.04 6.61
N ALA A 192 21.24 0.24 6.66
CA ALA A 192 20.31 -0.30 5.66
C ALA A 192 20.64 0.22 4.25
N ALA A 193 20.99 1.50 4.11
CA ALA A 193 21.39 2.09 2.84
C ALA A 193 22.67 1.45 2.28
N ARG A 194 23.68 1.21 3.12
CA ARG A 194 24.92 0.52 2.72
C ARG A 194 24.67 -0.92 2.28
N THR A 195 23.88 -1.67 3.06
CA THR A 195 23.47 -3.03 2.69
C THR A 195 22.74 -3.06 1.35
N ALA A 196 21.82 -2.11 1.11
CA ALA A 196 21.03 -2.05 -0.11
C ALA A 196 21.90 -1.89 -1.38
N ILE A 197 23.00 -1.13 -1.30
CA ILE A 197 23.93 -0.94 -2.42
C ILE A 197 25.11 -1.95 -2.41
N GLY A 198 25.09 -2.94 -1.50
CA GLY A 198 26.19 -3.90 -1.35
C GLY A 198 27.49 -3.27 -0.82
N ALA A 199 27.42 -2.08 -0.22
CA ALA A 199 28.56 -1.45 0.41
C ALA A 199 28.77 -2.02 1.82
N GLY A 200 29.99 -2.45 2.14
CA GLY A 200 30.39 -2.68 3.52
C GLY A 200 30.56 -1.37 4.28
N THR A 201 30.65 -1.45 5.61
CA THR A 201 31.34 -0.40 6.37
C THR A 201 32.83 -0.49 6.04
N SER A 202 33.51 0.64 5.81
CA SER A 202 34.97 0.62 5.65
C SER A 202 35.60 -0.07 6.86
N ASN A 203 36.23 -1.22 6.66
CA ASN A 203 37.04 -1.88 7.67
C ASN A 203 38.46 -1.30 7.74
N PHE A 204 38.74 -0.23 6.98
CA PHE A 204 40.01 0.48 7.04
C PHE A 204 40.02 1.40 8.27
N SER A 205 40.79 1.04 9.27
CA SER A 205 41.07 1.80 10.49
C SER A 205 41.99 3.00 10.26
N GLY A 206 42.47 3.20 9.02
CA GLY A 206 43.53 4.15 8.69
C GLY A 206 44.93 3.54 8.84
N SER A 207 45.04 2.35 9.43
CA SER A 207 46.31 1.64 9.57
C SER A 207 46.71 0.94 8.28
N TYR A 208 47.96 1.10 7.86
CA TYR A 208 48.54 0.30 6.78
C TYR A 208 48.41 -1.21 7.04
N ASN A 209 48.30 -1.62 8.32
CA ASN A 209 48.15 -3.01 8.73
C ASN A 209 46.87 -3.70 8.25
N ASP A 210 45.86 -2.96 7.79
CA ASP A 210 44.58 -3.54 7.32
C ASP A 210 44.65 -4.14 5.91
N LEU A 211 45.73 -3.86 5.15
CA LEU A 211 45.89 -4.36 3.79
C LEU A 211 46.30 -5.84 3.78
N THR A 212 45.59 -6.71 3.07
CA THR A 212 45.87 -8.16 3.05
C THR A 212 47.02 -8.55 2.11
N SER A 213 47.32 -7.72 1.10
CA SER A 213 48.32 -8.01 0.05
C SER A 213 49.48 -7.01 0.08
N LYS A 214 50.13 -6.87 1.24
CA LYS A 214 51.26 -5.94 1.41
C LYS A 214 52.52 -6.49 0.72
N PRO A 215 53.33 -5.64 0.06
CA PRO A 215 54.67 -6.01 -0.35
C PRO A 215 55.48 -6.50 0.86
N SER A 216 56.18 -7.62 0.71
CA SER A 216 57.20 -8.03 1.67
C SER A 216 58.44 -7.18 1.43
N ILE A 217 58.79 -6.33 2.39
CA ILE A 217 60.04 -5.58 2.36
C ILE A 217 61.14 -6.53 2.83
N PRO A 218 62.17 -6.82 2.02
CA PRO A 218 63.28 -7.66 2.46
C PRO A 218 63.91 -7.11 3.73
N THR A 219 64.20 -7.97 4.70
CA THR A 219 64.96 -7.57 5.88
C THR A 219 66.37 -7.14 5.45
N ALA A 220 66.87 -6.06 6.04
CA ALA A 220 68.24 -5.64 5.83
C ALA A 220 69.18 -6.81 6.20
N PRO A 221 70.21 -7.12 5.37
CA PRO A 221 71.19 -8.15 5.71
C PRO A 221 71.85 -7.85 7.06
N ALA A 222 72.16 -8.88 7.84
CA ALA A 222 72.91 -8.72 9.08
C ALA A 222 74.34 -8.22 8.80
N ASN A 223 75.06 -7.79 9.84
CA ASN A 223 76.48 -7.44 9.73
C ASN A 223 77.31 -8.64 9.26
N ALA A 224 78.37 -8.37 8.50
CA ALA A 224 79.29 -9.40 8.04
C ALA A 224 79.96 -10.12 9.22
N THR A 225 80.16 -11.43 9.08
CA THR A 225 80.95 -12.25 10.01
C THR A 225 81.95 -13.09 9.22
N THR A 226 82.90 -13.72 9.90
CA THR A 226 83.84 -14.65 9.25
C THR A 226 83.16 -15.88 8.64
N ALA A 227 81.91 -16.17 9.03
CA ALA A 227 81.13 -17.31 8.54
C ALA A 227 80.03 -16.92 7.54
N LYS A 228 79.68 -15.63 7.40
CA LYS A 228 78.55 -15.20 6.58
C LYS A 228 78.75 -13.78 6.04
N ALA A 229 78.49 -13.59 4.74
CA ALA A 229 78.46 -12.28 4.12
C ALA A 229 77.37 -11.38 4.73
N GLY A 230 77.64 -10.08 4.81
CA GLY A 230 76.74 -9.11 5.43
C GLY A 230 77.16 -7.66 5.21
N LEU A 231 76.50 -6.73 5.89
CA LEU A 231 76.82 -5.31 5.84
C LEU A 231 78.15 -5.00 6.54
N VAL A 232 78.91 -4.06 5.99
CA VAL A 232 80.09 -3.46 6.63
C VAL A 232 79.90 -1.96 6.75
N LYS A 233 80.45 -1.35 7.80
CA LYS A 233 80.53 0.12 7.88
C LYS A 233 81.70 0.61 7.04
N GLN A 234 81.64 1.85 6.59
CA GLN A 234 82.79 2.51 5.98
C GLN A 234 83.88 2.75 7.04
N ALA A 235 85.12 2.43 6.73
CA ALA A 235 86.26 2.71 7.60
C ALA A 235 86.58 4.20 7.62
N THR A 236 87.08 4.68 8.76
CA THR A 236 87.62 6.03 8.89
C THR A 236 88.77 6.21 7.89
N HIS A 237 88.87 7.40 7.30
CA HIS A 237 89.96 7.73 6.39
C HIS A 237 91.32 7.59 7.07
N VAL A 238 92.26 6.92 6.40
CA VAL A 238 93.67 6.81 6.78
C VAL A 238 94.47 7.49 5.68
N ALA A 239 95.31 8.45 6.05
CA ALA A 239 96.10 9.23 5.10
C ALA A 239 97.12 8.35 4.34
N ASP A 240 97.49 8.79 3.14
CA ASP A 240 98.49 8.09 2.33
C ASP A 240 99.87 8.10 3.01
N PRO A 241 100.70 7.04 2.80
CA PRO A 241 102.04 7.02 3.32
C PRO A 241 102.87 8.19 2.81
N ALA A 242 103.69 8.77 3.68
CA ALA A 242 104.51 9.94 3.32
C ALA A 242 105.70 9.60 2.39
N GLY A 243 106.01 8.32 2.16
CA GLY A 243 107.13 7.86 1.33
C GLY A 243 106.86 6.56 0.59
N GLU A 244 107.80 6.15 -0.26
CA GLU A 244 107.70 4.99 -1.17
C GLU A 244 107.51 3.63 -0.46
N THR A 245 107.78 3.55 0.84
CA THR A 245 107.64 2.31 1.64
C THR A 245 106.78 2.57 2.87
N PRO A 246 105.60 1.93 2.99
CA PRO A 246 104.76 2.04 4.18
C PRO A 246 105.49 1.62 5.45
N THR A 247 105.41 2.46 6.48
CA THR A 247 105.95 2.17 7.80
C THR A 247 105.03 1.23 8.59
N LYS A 248 105.58 0.60 9.63
CA LYS A 248 104.80 -0.23 10.56
C LYS A 248 103.63 0.54 11.20
N ALA A 249 103.81 1.83 11.47
CA ALA A 249 102.79 2.66 12.11
C ALA A 249 101.62 2.96 11.16
N GLU A 250 101.89 3.28 9.90
CA GLU A 250 100.87 3.52 8.87
C GLU A 250 100.06 2.23 8.58
N PHE A 251 100.73 1.08 8.52
CA PHE A 251 100.05 -0.21 8.38
C PHE A 251 99.13 -0.53 9.58
N ILE A 252 99.60 -0.26 10.82
CA ILE A 252 98.79 -0.44 12.03
C ILE A 252 97.57 0.49 12.02
N ALA A 253 97.74 1.75 11.61
CA ALA A 253 96.64 2.71 11.52
C ALA A 253 95.54 2.24 10.52
N LEU A 254 95.95 1.70 9.36
CA LEU A 254 95.02 1.11 8.40
C LEU A 254 94.30 -0.10 9.01
N ARG A 255 95.04 -1.04 9.59
CA ARG A 255 94.46 -2.22 10.25
C ARG A 255 93.45 -1.82 11.32
N ASP A 256 93.80 -0.90 12.20
CA ASP A 256 92.94 -0.49 13.31
C ASP A 256 91.67 0.23 12.81
N ALA A 257 91.76 1.01 11.72
CA ALA A 257 90.59 1.60 11.06
C ALA A 257 89.64 0.54 10.48
N LEU A 258 90.18 -0.52 9.86
CA LEU A 258 89.40 -1.63 9.31
C LEU A 258 88.75 -2.47 10.42
N VAL A 259 89.47 -2.74 11.51
CA VAL A 259 88.93 -3.45 12.70
C VAL A 259 87.83 -2.62 13.37
N THR A 260 88.05 -1.32 13.56
CA THR A 260 87.06 -0.42 14.16
C THR A 260 85.77 -0.34 13.34
N ALA A 261 85.89 -0.41 12.00
CA ALA A 261 84.75 -0.44 11.09
C ALA A 261 84.03 -1.81 11.01
N GLY A 262 84.58 -2.84 11.66
CA GLY A 262 84.08 -4.22 11.57
C GLY A 262 84.34 -4.88 10.22
N GLN A 263 85.28 -4.36 9.42
CA GLN A 263 85.69 -4.95 8.14
C GLN A 263 86.73 -6.06 8.32
N MET A 264 87.47 -6.02 9.43
CA MET A 264 88.46 -7.03 9.81
C MET A 264 88.16 -7.50 11.24
N ALA A 265 88.35 -8.79 11.52
CA ALA A 265 88.24 -9.30 12.88
C ALA A 265 89.35 -8.68 13.75
N GLY A 266 88.99 -8.25 14.96
CA GLY A 266 89.98 -7.95 15.99
C GLY A 266 90.75 -9.21 16.39
N ALA A 267 91.99 -9.03 16.83
CA ALA A 267 92.77 -10.09 17.45
C ALA A 267 92.19 -10.48 18.81
#